data_AF-H1L1Q0-F1
#
_entry.id   AF-H1L1Q0-F1
#
_cell.length_a   1.000
_cell.length_b   1.000
_cell.length_c   1.000
_cell.angle_alpha   90.00
_cell.angle_beta   90.00
_cell.angle_gamma   90.00
#
_symmetry.space_group_name_H-M   'P 1'
#
loop_
_entity.id
_entity.type
_entity.pdbx_description
1 polymer ?
#
loop_
_entity_poly.entity_id
_entity_poly.type
_entity_poly.pdbx_seq_one_letter_code
_entity_poly.pdbx_strand_id
1 'polypeptide(L)'
;MKNIEILLDDPKKAVIEVSKPIIVATFIESIYSLVDSIWVSGLGADALAAVGASFPILISIYAVSWGLSIGISSGIARRVGAKNKDEADKVANHAIILALIAGILYILSVYPNLDTLFSLMGIYGLCKYFAIEYSKIL
;
A
#
# COMPACT_ATOMS: atom_id res chain seq x y z
N MET A 1 -11.54 -27.89 -2.44
CA MET A 1 -10.63 -28.04 -1.29
C MET A 1 -9.25 -28.64 -1.64
N LYS A 2 -9.04 -29.21 -2.84
CA LYS A 2 -7.74 -29.78 -3.30
C LYS A 2 -6.51 -28.85 -3.20
N ASN A 3 -6.67 -27.52 -3.29
CA ASN A 3 -5.53 -26.58 -3.19
C ASN A 3 -5.03 -26.36 -1.75
N ILE A 4 -5.81 -26.73 -0.73
CA ILE A 4 -5.43 -26.56 0.68
C ILE A 4 -4.60 -27.76 1.17
N GLU A 5 -4.79 -28.96 0.59
CA GLU A 5 -3.96 -30.14 0.91
C GLU A 5 -2.48 -29.93 0.56
N ILE A 6 -2.19 -29.28 -0.58
CA ILE A 6 -0.81 -28.88 -0.94
C ILE A 6 -0.17 -27.95 0.10
N LEU A 7 -0.97 -27.13 0.80
CA LEU A 7 -0.50 -26.21 1.83
C LEU A 7 -0.28 -26.88 3.19
N LEU A 8 -0.79 -28.11 3.38
CA LEU A 8 -0.77 -28.83 4.66
C LEU A 8 0.21 -30.01 4.71
N ASP A 9 0.68 -30.49 3.55
CA ASP A 9 1.46 -31.73 3.46
C ASP A 9 2.99 -31.51 3.58
N ASP A 10 3.56 -30.62 2.77
CA ASP A 10 4.99 -30.27 2.82
C ASP A 10 5.17 -28.74 2.92
N PRO A 11 5.58 -28.21 4.10
CA PRO A 11 5.74 -26.77 4.30
C PRO A 11 6.76 -26.14 3.35
N LYS A 12 7.77 -26.89 2.87
CA LYS A 12 8.72 -26.35 1.87
C LYS A 12 8.05 -26.12 0.53
N LYS A 13 7.23 -27.07 0.06
CA LYS A 13 6.48 -26.93 -1.19
C LYS A 13 5.43 -25.83 -1.09
N ALA A 14 4.71 -25.76 0.04
CA ALA A 14 3.72 -24.72 0.30
C ALA A 14 4.30 -23.31 0.20
N VAL A 15 5.45 -23.08 0.85
CA VAL A 15 6.16 -21.79 0.78
C VAL A 15 6.57 -21.46 -0.66
N ILE A 16 7.14 -22.42 -1.40
CA ILE A 16 7.57 -22.19 -2.79
C ILE A 16 6.38 -21.85 -3.70
N GLU A 17 5.28 -22.59 -3.59
CA GLU A 17 4.09 -22.37 -4.42
C GLU A 17 3.43 -21.01 -4.17
N VAL A 18 3.35 -20.58 -2.90
CA VAL A 18 2.81 -19.25 -2.55
C VAL A 18 3.80 -18.13 -2.89
N SER A 19 5.11 -18.37 -2.79
CA SER A 19 6.12 -17.34 -3.05
C SER A 19 6.27 -17.01 -4.53
N LYS A 20 6.12 -17.98 -5.44
CA LYS A 20 6.21 -17.77 -6.89
C LYS A 20 5.37 -16.58 -7.39
N PRO A 21 4.05 -16.53 -7.17
CA PRO A 21 3.23 -15.41 -7.62
C PRO A 21 3.56 -14.10 -6.88
N ILE A 22 3.95 -14.16 -5.61
CA ILE A 22 4.33 -12.98 -4.83
C ILE A 22 5.59 -12.34 -5.40
N ILE A 23 6.63 -13.12 -5.70
CA ILE A 23 7.88 -12.65 -6.29
C ILE A 23 7.62 -12.00 -7.66
N VAL A 24 6.79 -12.62 -8.49
CA VAL A 24 6.44 -12.06 -9.80
C VAL A 24 5.70 -10.72 -9.63
N ALA A 25 4.75 -10.64 -8.69
CA ALA A 25 4.01 -9.41 -8.42
C ALA A 25 4.92 -8.27 -7.95
N THR A 26 5.81 -8.52 -6.97
CA THR A 26 6.72 -7.49 -6.45
C THR A 26 7.79 -7.09 -7.47
N PHE A 27 8.21 -8.01 -8.35
CA PHE A 27 9.10 -7.69 -9.45
C PHE A 27 8.44 -6.77 -10.48
N ILE A 28 7.20 -7.04 -10.85
CA ILE A 28 6.41 -6.18 -11.74
C ILE A 28 6.18 -4.80 -11.11
N GLU A 29 5.85 -4.74 -9.81
CA GLU A 29 5.70 -3.48 -9.06
C GLU A 29 6.99 -2.65 -9.10
N SER A 30 8.14 -3.28 -8.92
CA SER A 30 9.45 -2.61 -8.98
C SER A 30 9.76 -2.07 -10.38
N ILE A 31 9.44 -2.83 -11.43
CA ILE A 31 9.58 -2.37 -12.82
C ILE A 31 8.64 -1.19 -13.09
N TYR A 32 7.40 -1.27 -12.61
CA TYR A 32 6.43 -0.19 -12.78
C TYR A 32 6.94 1.11 -12.15
N SER A 33 7.45 1.05 -10.92
CA SER A 33 8.04 2.22 -10.25
C SER A 33 9.24 2.80 -11.01
N LEU A 34 10.08 1.93 -11.59
CA LEU A 34 11.21 2.38 -12.42
C LEU A 34 10.73 3.10 -13.69
N VAL A 35 9.76 2.52 -14.39
CA VAL A 35 9.20 3.09 -15.62
C VAL A 35 8.53 4.43 -15.32
N ASP A 36 7.73 4.50 -14.25
CA ASP A 36 7.08 5.74 -13.79
C ASP A 36 8.11 6.85 -13.53
N SER A 37 9.17 6.54 -12.77
CA SER A 37 10.25 7.49 -12.48
C SER A 37 10.95 7.99 -13.76
N ILE A 38 11.21 7.09 -14.72
CA ILE A 38 11.81 7.46 -16.01
C ILE A 38 10.88 8.40 -16.79
N TRP A 39 9.58 8.11 -16.84
CA TRP A 39 8.60 8.95 -17.53
C TRP A 39 8.51 10.35 -16.93
N VAL A 40 8.42 10.44 -15.59
CA VAL A 40 8.39 11.72 -14.87
C VAL A 40 9.70 12.50 -15.09
N SER A 41 10.85 11.83 -15.15
CA SER A 41 12.14 12.49 -15.38
C SER A 41 12.20 13.26 -16.71
N GLY A 42 11.42 12.83 -17.72
CA GLY A 42 11.30 13.50 -19.01
C GLY A 42 10.56 14.84 -18.97
N LEU A 43 9.83 15.14 -17.89
CA LEU A 43 9.07 16.39 -17.71
C LEU A 43 9.92 17.55 -17.17
N GLY A 44 11.20 17.30 -16.84
CA GLY A 44 12.14 18.29 -16.32
C GLY A 44 12.50 18.08 -14.85
N ALA A 45 13.57 18.75 -14.41
CA ALA A 45 14.15 18.59 -13.07
C ALA A 45 13.16 18.96 -11.95
N ASP A 46 12.35 20.00 -12.15
CA ASP A 46 11.36 20.44 -11.15
C ASP A 46 10.21 19.44 -10.96
N ALA A 47 9.76 18.79 -12.04
CA ALA A 47 8.71 17.77 -11.98
C ALA A 47 9.21 16.48 -11.28
N LEU A 48 10.43 16.05 -11.60
CA LEU A 48 11.07 14.93 -10.92
C LEU A 48 11.31 15.21 -9.43
N ALA A 49 11.77 16.42 -9.11
CA ALA A 49 11.94 16.85 -7.72
C ALA A 49 10.62 16.86 -6.96
N ALA A 50 9.52 17.28 -7.60
CA ALA A 50 8.18 17.26 -7.01
C ALA A 50 7.68 15.84 -6.72
N VAL A 51 7.86 14.89 -7.64
CA VAL A 51 7.48 13.48 -7.40
C VAL A 51 8.32 12.87 -6.29
N GLY A 52 9.63 13.15 -6.25
CA GLY A 52 10.49 12.75 -5.14
C GLY A 52 10.06 13.37 -3.80
N ALA A 53 9.64 14.64 -3.82
CA ALA A 53 9.11 15.36 -2.66
C ALA A 53 7.80 14.75 -2.15
N SER A 54 6.93 14.25 -3.02
CA SER A 54 5.68 13.56 -2.66
C SER A 54 5.90 12.13 -2.13
N PHE A 55 7.10 11.58 -2.26
CA PHE A 55 7.39 10.20 -1.87
C PHE A 55 7.11 9.87 -0.39
N PRO A 56 7.38 10.76 0.58
CA PRO A 56 7.01 10.52 1.98
C PRO A 56 5.49 10.44 2.20
N ILE A 57 4.70 11.19 1.41
CA ILE A 57 3.22 11.08 1.43
C ILE A 57 2.79 9.72 0.84
N LEU A 58 3.45 9.26 -0.22
CA LEU A 58 3.18 7.94 -0.81
C LEU A 58 3.49 6.81 0.19
N ILE A 59 4.64 6.86 0.86
CA ILE A 59 5.01 5.87 1.88
C ILE A 59 4.04 5.92 3.06
N SER A 60 3.53 7.08 3.47
CA SER A 60 2.55 7.14 4.55
C SER A 60 1.20 6.51 4.17
N ILE A 61 0.77 6.62 2.91
CA ILE A 61 -0.39 5.86 2.39
C ILE A 61 -0.12 4.36 2.53
N TYR A 62 1.02 3.88 2.03
CA TYR A 62 1.40 2.47 2.10
C TYR A 62 1.51 1.97 3.54
N ALA A 63 2.05 2.77 4.46
CA ALA A 63 2.17 2.39 5.86
C ALA A 63 0.80 2.10 6.51
N VAL A 64 -0.21 2.94 6.25
CA VAL A 64 -1.57 2.72 6.74
C VAL A 64 -2.19 1.48 6.09
N SER A 65 -2.07 1.35 4.77
CA SER A 65 -2.62 0.21 4.02
C SER A 65 -1.99 -1.12 4.45
N TRP A 66 -0.66 -1.19 4.56
CA TRP A 66 0.05 -2.38 5.00
C TRP A 66 -0.24 -2.71 6.45
N GLY A 67 -0.24 -1.72 7.34
CA GLY A 67 -0.56 -1.93 8.76
C GLY A 67 -1.94 -2.57 8.93
N LEU A 68 -2.94 -2.06 8.21
CA LEU A 68 -4.29 -2.61 8.24
C LEU A 68 -4.34 -4.01 7.61
N SER A 69 -3.72 -4.21 6.45
CA SER A 69 -3.65 -5.51 5.75
C SER A 69 -3.05 -6.61 6.63
N ILE A 70 -1.93 -6.31 7.31
CA ILE A 70 -1.27 -7.25 8.24
C ILE A 70 -2.20 -7.59 9.42
N GLY A 71 -2.86 -6.58 10.00
CA GLY A 71 -3.81 -6.78 11.10
C GLY A 71 -5.00 -7.66 10.72
N ILE A 72 -5.61 -7.39 9.56
CA ILE A 72 -6.73 -8.17 9.01
C ILE A 72 -6.30 -9.61 8.72
N SER A 73 -5.19 -9.79 8.00
CA SER A 73 -4.66 -11.11 7.64
C SER A 73 -4.39 -11.96 8.88
N SER A 74 -3.80 -11.37 9.92
CA SER A 74 -3.59 -12.03 11.21
C SER A 74 -4.90 -12.44 11.90
N GLY A 75 -5.93 -11.59 11.85
CA GLY A 75 -7.26 -11.90 12.38
C GLY A 75 -7.92 -13.08 11.66
N ILE A 76 -7.89 -13.07 10.33
CA ILE A 76 -8.44 -14.12 9.48
C ILE A 76 -7.68 -15.44 9.69
N ALA A 77 -6.34 -15.40 9.67
CA ALA A 77 -5.49 -16.58 9.84
C ALA A 77 -5.77 -17.32 11.15
N ARG A 78 -5.97 -16.60 12.26
CA ARG A 78 -6.31 -17.19 13.56
C ARG A 78 -7.67 -17.89 13.56
N ARG A 79 -8.70 -17.30 12.92
CA ARG A 79 -10.04 -17.89 12.82
C ARG A 79 -10.10 -19.10 11.89
N VAL A 80 -9.41 -19.01 10.75
CA VAL A 80 -9.24 -20.12 9.81
C VAL A 80 -8.49 -21.28 10.47
N GLY A 81 -7.40 -21.00 11.19
CA GLY A 81 -6.64 -22.01 11.95
C GLY A 81 -7.47 -22.70 13.04
N ALA A 82 -8.41 -21.98 13.65
CA ALA A 82 -9.37 -22.54 14.61
C ALA A 82 -10.54 -23.31 13.95
N LYS A 83 -10.51 -23.53 12.63
CA LYS A 83 -11.59 -24.13 11.82
C LYS A 83 -12.93 -23.39 11.91
N ASN A 84 -12.93 -22.13 12.31
CA ASN A 84 -14.13 -21.30 12.43
C ASN A 84 -14.25 -20.35 11.23
N LYS A 85 -14.79 -20.87 10.13
CA LYS A 85 -14.91 -20.13 8.87
C LYS A 85 -15.94 -19.01 8.93
N ASP A 86 -17.08 -19.23 9.58
CA ASP A 86 -18.14 -18.22 9.69
C ASP A 86 -17.63 -16.94 10.37
N GLU A 87 -16.83 -17.09 11.43
CA GLU A 87 -16.19 -15.94 12.08
C GLU A 87 -15.08 -15.33 11.23
N ALA A 88 -14.36 -16.12 10.43
CA ALA A 88 -13.36 -15.59 9.50
C ALA A 88 -14.01 -14.71 8.42
N ASP A 89 -15.16 -15.13 7.87
CA ASP A 89 -15.92 -14.37 6.87
C ASP A 89 -16.49 -13.08 7.46
N LYS A 90 -16.97 -13.12 8.71
CA LYS A 90 -17.38 -11.91 9.44
C LYS A 90 -16.22 -10.93 9.61
N VAL A 91 -15.02 -11.41 9.98
CA VAL A 91 -13.83 -10.57 10.09
C VAL A 91 -13.47 -9.95 8.74
N ALA A 92 -13.54 -10.71 7.64
CA ALA A 92 -13.29 -10.20 6.30
C ALA A 92 -14.29 -9.09 5.89
N ASN A 93 -15.58 -9.24 6.24
CA ASN A 93 -16.57 -8.20 5.98
C ASN A 93 -16.30 -6.92 6.78
N HIS A 94 -15.97 -7.04 8.07
CA HIS A 94 -15.63 -5.88 8.90
C HIS A 94 -14.32 -5.22 8.45
N ALA A 95 -13.38 -6.01 7.93
CA ALA A 95 -12.11 -5.51 7.41
C ALA A 95 -12.31 -4.50 6.26
N ILE A 96 -13.26 -4.74 5.36
CA ILE A 96 -13.58 -3.81 4.27
C ILE A 96 -14.09 -2.47 4.83
N ILE A 97 -14.99 -2.52 5.81
CA ILE A 97 -15.54 -1.32 6.45
C ILE A 97 -14.43 -0.55 7.18
N LEU A 98 -13.56 -1.26 7.90
CA LEU A 98 -12.40 -0.66 8.58
C LEU A 98 -11.42 -0.03 7.58
N ALA A 99 -11.21 -0.65 6.42
CA ALA A 99 -10.36 -0.09 5.35
C ALA A 99 -10.94 1.20 4.79
N LEU A 100 -12.24 1.26 4.54
CA LEU A 100 -12.92 2.47 4.10
C LEU A 100 -12.83 3.59 5.15
N ILE A 101 -13.09 3.27 6.42
CA ILE A 101 -12.99 4.24 7.51
C ILE A 101 -11.55 4.75 7.65
N ALA A 102 -10.56 3.86 7.65
CA ALA A 102 -9.15 4.24 7.75
C ALA A 102 -8.73 5.13 6.56
N GLY A 103 -9.17 4.80 5.35
CA GLY A 103 -8.91 5.61 4.15
C GLY A 103 -9.54 7.00 4.23
N ILE A 104 -10.80 7.10 4.65
CA ILE A 104 -11.48 8.39 4.83
C ILE A 104 -10.78 9.22 5.92
N LEU A 105 -10.44 8.62 7.06
CA LEU A 105 -9.72 9.30 8.13
C LEU A 105 -8.34 9.78 7.69
N TYR A 106 -7.64 8.99 6.88
CA TYR A 106 -6.36 9.37 6.29
C TYR A 106 -6.51 10.58 5.35
N ILE A 107 -7.46 10.53 4.41
CA ILE A 107 -7.73 11.64 3.47
C ILE A 107 -8.08 12.92 4.24
N LEU A 108 -8.99 12.84 5.21
CA LEU A 108 -9.38 13.99 6.04
C LEU A 108 -8.22 14.56 6.86
N SER A 109 -7.26 13.71 7.25
CA SER A 109 -6.09 14.14 8.01
C SER A 109 -5.01 14.76 7.11
N VAL A 110 -4.76 14.19 5.93
CA VAL A 110 -3.62 14.57 5.07
C VAL A 110 -3.99 15.66 4.07
N TYR A 111 -5.12 15.54 3.37
CA TYR A 111 -5.51 16.45 2.29
C TYR A 111 -5.52 17.95 2.69
N PRO A 112 -6.16 18.37 3.81
CA PRO A 112 -6.13 19.77 4.22
C PRO A 112 -4.76 20.23 4.76
N ASN A 113 -3.90 19.30 5.16
CA ASN A 113 -2.60 19.59 5.77
C ASN A 113 -1.42 19.46 4.81
N LEU A 114 -1.65 19.14 3.52
CA LEU A 114 -0.58 18.94 2.53
C LEU A 114 0.40 20.12 2.48
N ASP A 115 -0.11 21.35 2.49
CA ASP A 115 0.73 22.56 2.46
C ASP A 115 1.70 22.64 3.66
N THR A 116 1.19 22.39 4.86
CA THR A 116 1.97 22.35 6.10
C THR A 116 2.97 21.21 6.10
N LEU A 117 2.56 20.01 5.66
CA LEU A 117 3.41 18.82 5.60
C LEU A 117 4.61 19.06 4.68
N PHE A 118 4.40 19.58 3.47
CA PHE A 118 5.49 19.90 2.56
C PHE A 118 6.39 21.03 3.08
N SER A 119 5.81 22.01 3.78
CA SER A 119 6.60 23.09 4.41
C SER A 119 7.48 22.59 5.54
N LEU A 120 6.98 21.65 6.36
CA LEU A 120 7.75 20.99 7.42
C LEU A 120 8.90 20.14 6.87
N MET A 121 8.72 19.61 5.66
CA MET A 121 9.74 18.88 4.92
C MET A 121 10.76 19.81 4.24
N GLY A 122 10.62 21.13 4.36
CA GLY A 122 11.53 22.12 3.79
C GLY A 122 11.35 22.34 2.28
N ILE A 123 10.20 21.98 1.72
CA ILE A 123 9.90 22.11 0.29
C ILE A 123 9.15 23.43 0.06
N TYR A 124 9.67 24.28 -0.82
CA TYR A 124 9.14 25.62 -1.11
C TYR A 124 9.10 25.91 -2.63
N GLY A 125 8.38 26.97 -3.01
CA GLY A 125 8.34 27.47 -4.39
C GLY A 125 7.56 26.57 -5.37
N LEU A 126 8.01 26.55 -6.63
CA LEU A 126 7.39 25.77 -7.73
C LEU A 126 7.33 24.26 -7.44
N CYS A 127 8.36 23.71 -6.79
CA CYS A 127 8.39 22.31 -6.39
C CYS A 127 7.26 21.97 -5.41
N LYS A 128 6.97 22.85 -4.43
CA LYS A 128 5.85 22.67 -3.50
C LYS A 128 4.50 22.67 -4.23
N TYR A 129 4.32 23.55 -5.21
CA TYR A 129 3.10 23.62 -6.00
C TYR A 129 2.85 22.31 -6.76
N PHE A 130 3.85 21.82 -7.50
CA PHE A 130 3.74 20.55 -8.22
C PHE A 130 3.58 19.35 -7.29
N ALA A 131 4.25 19.33 -6.14
CA ALA A 131 4.11 18.23 -5.17
C ALA A 131 2.71 18.17 -4.55
N ILE A 132 2.10 19.33 -4.24
CA ILE A 132 0.71 19.39 -3.76
C ILE A 132 -0.26 18.90 -4.83
N GLU A 133 -0.13 19.36 -6.07
CA GLU A 133 -1.02 18.93 -7.16
C GLU A 133 -0.89 17.43 -7.42
N TYR A 134 0.33 16.90 -7.44
CA TYR A 134 0.56 15.47 -7.59
C TYR A 134 -0.03 14.67 -6.41
N SER A 135 0.16 15.13 -5.17
CA SER A 135 -0.35 14.46 -3.97
C SER A 135 -1.86 14.51 -3.76
N LYS A 136 -2.59 15.34 -4.50
CA LYS A 136 -4.06 15.30 -4.52
C LYS A 136 -4.61 14.15 -5.38
N ILE A 137 -3.80 13.62 -6.29
CA ILE A 137 -4.18 12.58 -7.26
C ILE A 137 -3.70 11.19 -6.81
N LEU A 138 -2.67 11.15 -5.96
CA LEU A 138 -2.20 9.96 -5.24
C LEU A 138 -3.29 9.35 -4.33
#